data_AF-A0AAN8MQH3-F1
#
_entry.id   AF-A0AAN8MQH3-F1
#
_cell.length_a   1.000
_cell.length_b   1.000
_cell.length_c   1.000
_cell.angle_alpha   90.00
_cell.angle_beta   90.00
_cell.angle_gamma   90.00
#
_symmetry.space_group_name_H-M   'P 1'
#
loop_
_entity.id
_entity.type
_entity.pdbx_description
1 polymer ?
#
loop_
_entity_poly.entity_id
_entity_poly.type
_entity_poly.pdbx_seq_one_letter_code
_entity_poly.pdbx_strand_id
1 'polypeptide(L)'
;MTCCVLNSFEQLCINFPNGKLQQYFNHYMFILEQEKYKREGIEWTFIDIGLDLQACIDLIEKLFLQPLGIMSILEEDCMFPKATDNSFKAKMYDNHIGKSANFQKPRPDKKLKYKANFELMHYS
;
A
#
# COMPACT_ATOMS: atom_id res chain seq x y z
N MET A 1 -1.87 12.51 -2.86
CA MET A 1 -2.92 11.55 -2.42
C MET A 1 -3.89 12.25 -1.49
N THR A 2 -5.19 11.93 -1.52
CA THR A 2 -6.19 12.59 -0.67
C THR A 2 -6.13 12.01 0.74
N CYS A 3 -5.34 12.62 1.63
CA CYS A 3 -5.41 12.36 3.06
C CYS A 3 -6.60 13.12 3.64
N CYS A 4 -7.77 12.48 3.58
CA CYS A 4 -8.98 12.99 4.21
C CYS A 4 -8.93 12.76 5.72
N VAL A 5 -9.75 13.53 6.44
CA VAL A 5 -9.85 13.40 7.89
C VAL A 5 -10.33 11.97 8.22
N LEU A 6 -11.30 11.40 7.49
CA LEU A 6 -11.70 9.98 7.55
C LEU A 6 -11.20 9.23 6.31
N ASN A 7 -10.54 8.08 6.52
CA ASN A 7 -10.13 7.17 5.44
C ASN A 7 -10.87 5.84 5.61
N SER A 8 -11.89 5.62 4.78
CA SER A 8 -12.70 4.41 4.72
C SER A 8 -12.27 3.51 3.54
N PHE A 9 -12.97 2.39 3.34
CA PHE A 9 -12.69 1.46 2.25
C PHE A 9 -12.73 2.14 0.86
N GLU A 10 -13.65 3.08 0.65
CA GLU A 10 -13.74 3.86 -0.58
C GLU A 10 -12.45 4.62 -0.86
N GLN A 11 -11.84 5.19 0.17
CA GLN A 11 -10.58 5.92 0.04
C GLN A 11 -9.40 4.98 -0.25
N LEU A 12 -9.42 3.74 0.27
CA LEU A 12 -8.45 2.71 -0.10
C LEU A 12 -8.58 2.34 -1.58
N CYS A 13 -9.80 2.11 -2.07
CA CYS A 13 -10.09 1.81 -3.47
C CYS A 13 -9.72 2.93 -4.43
N ILE A 14 -9.65 4.18 -3.97
CA ILE A 14 -9.18 5.32 -4.76
C ILE A 14 -7.66 5.46 -4.69
N ASN A 15 -7.08 5.36 -3.48
CA ASN A 15 -5.66 5.58 -3.27
C ASN A 15 -4.80 4.48 -3.89
N PHE A 16 -5.28 3.24 -3.87
CA PHE A 16 -4.57 2.08 -4.40
C PHE A 16 -4.24 2.19 -5.90
N PRO A 17 -5.23 2.36 -6.82
CA PRO A 17 -4.94 2.51 -8.25
C PRO A 17 -4.14 3.77 -8.56
N ASN A 18 -4.32 4.87 -7.80
CA ASN A 18 -3.53 6.08 -7.94
C ASN A 18 -2.04 5.85 -7.59
N GLY A 19 -1.76 5.10 -6.52
CA GLY A 19 -0.38 4.71 -6.16
C GLY A 19 0.28 3.84 -7.24
N LYS A 20 -0.47 2.91 -7.83
CA LYS A 20 0.00 2.06 -8.94
C LYS A 20 0.27 2.86 -10.21
N LEU A 21 -0.60 3.82 -10.54
CA LEU A 21 -0.39 4.73 -11.67
C LEU A 21 0.86 5.60 -11.48
N GLN A 22 1.07 6.13 -10.27
CA GLN A 22 2.27 6.90 -9.94
C GLN A 22 3.54 6.04 -10.04
N GLN A 23 3.50 4.78 -9.58
CA GLN A 23 4.61 3.84 -9.76
C GLN A 23 4.91 3.60 -11.24
N TYR A 24 3.88 3.33 -12.05
CA TYR A 24 4.02 3.09 -13.49
C TYR A 24 4.65 4.31 -14.18
N PHE A 25 4.18 5.51 -13.85
CA PHE A 25 4.74 6.75 -14.38
C PHE A 25 6.21 6.93 -13.99
N ASN A 26 6.55 6.75 -12.70
CA ASN A 26 7.92 6.89 -12.22
C ASN A 26 8.86 5.87 -12.88
N HIS A 27 8.43 4.61 -13.00
CA HIS A 27 9.20 3.57 -13.66
C HIS A 27 9.42 3.85 -15.15
N TYR A 28 8.34 4.22 -15.85
CA TYR A 28 8.39 4.52 -17.28
C TYR A 28 9.26 5.75 -17.58
N MET A 29 9.13 6.82 -16.77
CA MET A 29 9.95 8.01 -16.91
C MET A 29 11.44 7.69 -16.72
N PHE A 30 11.77 6.86 -15.72
CA PHE A 30 13.16 6.48 -15.44
C PHE A 30 13.78 5.65 -16.55
N ILE A 31 13.02 4.72 -17.14
CA ILE A 31 13.47 3.95 -18.33
C ILE A 31 13.80 4.90 -19.48
N LEU A 32 12.91 5.86 -19.75
CA LEU A 32 13.14 6.84 -20.83
C LEU A 32 14.36 7.73 -20.57
N GLU A 33 14.59 8.14 -19.32
CA GLU A 33 15.81 8.88 -18.94
C GLU A 33 17.06 8.02 -19.17
N GLN A 34 17.06 6.77 -18.70
CA GLN A 34 18.19 5.86 -18.89
C GLN A 34 18.51 5.65 -20.38
N GLU A 35 17.50 5.53 -21.24
CA GLU A 35 17.70 5.44 -22.69
C GLU A 35 18.32 6.72 -23.29
N LYS A 36 17.93 7.90 -22.79
CA LYS A 36 18.54 9.18 -23.19
C LYS A 36 20.00 9.28 -22.75
N TYR A 37 20.30 9.00 -21.47
CA TYR A 37 21.68 9.05 -20.96
C TYR A 37 22.59 8.07 -21.70
N LYS A 38 22.09 6.86 -22.00
CA LYS A 38 22.83 5.87 -22.81
C LYS A 38 23.09 6.34 -24.24
N ARG A 39 22.12 7.03 -24.86
CA ARG A 39 22.27 7.61 -26.21
C ARG A 39 23.30 8.73 -26.24
N GLU A 40 23.34 9.54 -25.18
CA GLU A 40 24.25 10.68 -25.05
C GLU A 40 25.64 10.30 -24.51
N GLY A 41 25.86 9.03 -24.17
CA GLY A 41 27.14 8.52 -23.67
C GLY A 41 27.48 9.02 -22.26
N ILE A 42 26.47 9.41 -21.49
CA ILE A 42 26.61 9.93 -20.13
C ILE A 42 26.57 8.75 -19.15
N GLU A 43 27.50 8.75 -18.20
CA GLU A 43 27.57 7.73 -17.15
C GLU A 43 26.37 7.87 -16.20
N TRP A 44 25.54 6.83 -16.13
CA TRP A 44 24.33 6.81 -15.29
C TRP A 44 24.48 5.79 -14.16
N THR A 45 24.23 6.24 -12.92
CA THR A 45 24.17 5.34 -11.76
C THR A 45 22.76 4.78 -11.63
N PHE A 46 22.64 3.46 -11.58
CA PHE A 46 21.34 2.81 -11.41
C PHE A 46 20.76 3.14 -10.04
N ILE A 47 19.55 3.69 -10.01
CA ILE A 47 18.79 3.92 -8.79
C ILE A 47 17.61 2.95 -8.82
N ASP A 48 17.56 2.04 -7.86
CA ASP A 48 16.46 1.08 -7.73
C ASP A 48 15.28 1.72 -6.98
N ILE A 49 14.41 2.39 -7.73
CA ILE A 49 13.21 3.06 -7.20
C ILE A 49 12.06 2.04 -6.97
N GLY A 50 12.21 0.80 -7.42
CA GLY A 50 11.14 -0.20 -7.43
C GLY A 50 10.84 -0.80 -6.06
N LEU A 51 11.86 -0.93 -5.20
CA LEU A 51 11.79 -1.75 -3.98
C LEU A 51 10.83 -1.20 -2.90
N ASP A 52 10.84 0.11 -2.63
CA ASP A 52 10.06 0.68 -1.52
C ASP A 52 8.55 0.74 -1.80
N LEU A 53 8.17 1.02 -3.05
CA LEU A 53 6.75 1.13 -3.43
C LEU A 53 6.12 -0.24 -3.68
N GLN A 54 6.92 -1.21 -4.14
CA GLN A 54 6.46 -2.58 -4.35
C GLN A 54 6.02 -3.25 -3.04
N ALA A 55 6.68 -2.96 -1.91
CA ALA A 55 6.28 -3.48 -0.61
C ALA A 55 4.86 -3.04 -0.19
N CYS A 56 4.47 -1.80 -0.54
CA CYS A 56 3.13 -1.28 -0.27
C CYS A 56 2.07 -1.89 -1.18
N ILE A 57 2.40 -2.11 -2.45
CA ILE A 57 1.49 -2.76 -3.42
C ILE A 57 1.29 -4.23 -3.04
N ASP A 58 2.38 -4.92 -2.73
CA ASP A 58 2.35 -6.30 -2.24
C ASP A 58 1.46 -6.45 -1.00
N LEU A 59 1.53 -5.47 -0.07
CA LEU A 59 0.67 -5.46 1.12
C LEU A 59 -0.81 -5.40 0.76
N ILE A 60 -1.19 -4.74 -0.34
CA ILE A 60 -2.60 -4.55 -0.74
C ILE A 60 -3.08 -5.68 -1.67
N GLU A 61 -2.27 -6.10 -2.64
CA GLU A 61 -2.65 -7.00 -3.76
C GLU A 61 -2.20 -8.46 -3.63
N LYS A 62 -1.44 -8.87 -2.59
CA LYS A 62 -0.97 -10.27 -2.50
C LYS A 62 -2.12 -11.27 -2.37
N LEU A 63 -2.45 -11.94 -3.48
CA LEU A 63 -3.61 -12.85 -3.55
C LEU A 63 -3.36 -14.26 -3.00
N PHE A 64 -2.16 -14.82 -3.18
CA PHE A 64 -1.94 -16.27 -2.99
C PHE A 64 -0.73 -16.65 -2.12
N LEU A 65 0.09 -15.69 -1.70
CA LEU A 65 1.28 -15.93 -0.88
C LEU A 65 1.10 -15.30 0.51
N GLN A 66 1.47 -16.02 1.57
CA GLN A 66 1.45 -15.44 2.91
C GLN A 66 2.60 -14.44 3.11
N PRO A 67 2.34 -13.28 3.73
CA PRO A 67 1.05 -12.82 4.25
C PRO A 67 0.07 -12.37 3.14
N LEU A 68 -1.20 -12.77 3.26
CA LEU A 68 -2.28 -12.38 2.35
C LEU A 68 -2.41 -10.86 2.32
N GLY A 69 -2.71 -10.29 1.16
CA GLY A 69 -2.92 -8.86 1.00
C GLY A 69 -4.23 -8.39 1.62
N ILE A 70 -4.34 -7.09 1.87
CA ILE A 70 -5.52 -6.47 2.50
C ILE A 70 -6.80 -6.79 1.74
N MET A 71 -6.78 -6.75 0.40
CA MET A 71 -7.96 -7.05 -0.42
C MET A 71 -8.37 -8.52 -0.31
N SER A 72 -7.41 -9.43 -0.25
CA SER A 72 -7.66 -10.88 -0.12
C SER A 72 -8.24 -11.24 1.23
N ILE A 73 -7.73 -10.64 2.31
CA ILE A 73 -8.30 -10.80 3.65
C ILE A 73 -9.73 -10.27 3.69
N LEU A 74 -10.02 -9.15 3.01
CA LEU A 74 -11.35 -8.57 2.94
C LEU A 74 -12.34 -9.45 2.17
N GLU A 75 -11.93 -9.95 1.00
CA GLU A 75 -12.74 -10.88 0.20
C GLU A 75 -13.09 -12.14 1.01
N GLU A 76 -12.10 -12.70 1.70
CA GLU A 76 -12.30 -13.87 2.56
C GLU A 76 -13.29 -13.57 3.71
N ASP A 77 -13.12 -12.45 4.43
CA ASP A 77 -14.01 -12.09 5.54
C ASP A 77 -15.45 -11.82 5.07
N CYS A 78 -15.62 -11.17 3.90
CA CYS A 78 -16.94 -10.92 3.30
C CYS A 78 -17.70 -12.20 2.93
N MET A 79 -17.02 -13.33 2.71
CA MET A 79 -17.68 -14.62 2.46
C MET A 79 -18.21 -15.28 3.74
N PHE A 80 -17.78 -14.84 4.93
CA PHE A 80 -18.25 -15.42 6.19
C PHE A 80 -19.49 -14.68 6.73
N PRO A 81 -20.62 -15.37 6.94
CA PRO A 81 -21.88 -14.75 7.35
C PRO A 81 -21.88 -14.15 8.77
N LYS A 82 -20.80 -14.36 9.53
CA LYS A 82 -20.60 -13.82 10.89
C LYS A 82 -19.38 -12.90 11.00
N ALA A 83 -18.80 -12.51 9.86
CA ALA A 83 -17.72 -11.54 9.86
C ALA A 83 -18.18 -10.19 10.40
N THR A 84 -17.27 -9.51 11.08
CA THR A 84 -17.47 -8.18 11.67
C THR A 84 -16.20 -7.36 11.47
N ASP A 85 -16.29 -6.05 11.58
CA ASP A 85 -15.11 -5.18 11.53
C ASP A 85 -14.00 -5.61 12.52
N ASN A 86 -14.40 -6.23 13.65
CA ASN A 86 -13.44 -6.76 14.63
C ASN A 86 -12.75 -8.05 14.17
N SER A 87 -13.44 -8.95 13.44
CA SER A 87 -12.79 -10.14 12.85
C SER A 87 -11.81 -9.72 11.75
N PHE A 88 -12.22 -8.80 10.88
CA PHE A 88 -11.35 -8.26 9.84
C PHE A 88 -10.11 -7.61 10.45
N LYS A 89 -10.28 -6.74 11.46
CA LYS A 89 -9.17 -6.11 12.17
C LYS A 89 -8.23 -7.15 12.81
N ALA A 90 -8.75 -8.19 13.45
CA ALA A 90 -7.92 -9.23 14.05
C ALA A 90 -7.06 -9.93 12.98
N LYS A 91 -7.68 -10.37 11.88
CA LYS A 91 -6.98 -11.01 10.75
C LYS A 91 -5.89 -10.11 10.16
N MET A 92 -6.17 -8.81 10.00
CA MET A 92 -5.20 -7.82 9.52
C MET A 92 -3.97 -7.71 10.43
N TYR A 93 -4.19 -7.64 11.75
CA TYR A 93 -3.09 -7.59 12.71
C TYR A 93 -2.28 -8.90 12.67
N ASP A 94 -2.93 -10.06 12.69
CA ASP A 94 -2.25 -11.37 12.70
C ASP A 94 -1.38 -11.60 11.44
N ASN A 95 -1.82 -11.08 10.29
CA ASN A 95 -1.11 -11.22 9.02
C ASN A 95 0.04 -10.21 8.85
N HIS A 96 -0.08 -8.99 9.38
CA HIS A 96 0.84 -7.90 9.00
C HIS A 96 1.62 -7.25 10.13
N ILE A 97 1.15 -7.30 11.38
CA ILE A 97 1.86 -6.64 12.48
C ILE A 97 3.23 -7.27 12.70
N GLY A 98 4.29 -6.45 12.61
CA GLY A 98 5.68 -6.92 12.72
C GLY A 98 6.20 -7.76 11.54
N LYS A 99 5.36 -8.04 10.53
CA LYS A 99 5.72 -8.78 9.31
C LYS A 99 5.84 -7.88 8.09
N SER A 100 5.03 -6.83 8.02
CA SER A 100 5.01 -5.87 6.91
C SER A 100 5.43 -4.48 7.42
N ALA A 101 6.54 -3.95 6.90
CA ALA A 101 7.08 -2.65 7.34
C ALA A 101 6.08 -1.50 7.14
N ASN A 102 5.24 -1.60 6.11
CA ASN A 102 4.24 -0.60 5.76
C ASN A 102 2.94 -0.69 6.59
N PHE A 103 2.79 -1.69 7.46
CA PHE A 103 1.60 -1.85 8.32
C PHE A 103 1.92 -1.48 9.77
N GLN A 104 1.28 -0.44 10.29
CA GLN A 104 1.56 0.12 11.61
C GLN A 104 0.31 0.30 12.46
N LYS A 105 0.52 0.38 13.78
CA LYS A 105 -0.54 0.81 14.70
C LYS A 105 -0.84 2.29 14.49
N PRO A 106 -2.12 2.69 14.56
CA PRO A 106 -2.48 4.08 14.39
C PRO A 106 -1.84 4.93 15.50
N ARG A 107 -1.27 6.07 15.11
CA ARG A 107 -0.70 7.04 16.04
C ARG A 107 -1.84 7.67 16.83
N PRO A 108 -1.70 7.78 18.17
CA PRO A 108 -2.73 8.40 18.98
C PRO A 108 -2.78 9.91 18.69
N ASP A 109 -3.73 10.34 17.88
CA ASP A 109 -4.01 11.75 17.64
C ASP A 109 -5.30 12.17 18.34
N LYS A 110 -5.15 13.04 19.35
CA LYS A 110 -6.25 13.60 20.15
C LYS A 110 -7.21 14.47 19.32
N LYS A 111 -6.84 14.83 18.09
CA LYS A 111 -7.66 15.65 17.18
C LYS A 111 -8.56 14.82 16.27
N LEU A 112 -8.33 13.51 16.13
CA LEU A 112 -9.16 12.65 15.29
C LEU A 112 -10.52 12.41 15.97
N LYS A 113 -11.61 12.70 15.26
CA LYS A 113 -13.00 12.50 15.75
C LYS A 113 -13.49 11.05 15.62
N TYR A 114 -12.68 10.16 15.06
CA TYR A 114 -13.02 8.77 14.78
C TYR A 114 -11.83 7.87 15.04
N LYS A 115 -12.13 6.60 15.33
CA LYS A 115 -11.14 5.60 15.70
C LYS A 115 -10.50 5.02 14.44
N ALA A 116 -9.21 5.27 14.25
CA ALA A 116 -8.41 4.56 13.26
C ALA A 116 -8.11 3.13 13.76
N ASN A 117 -8.18 2.15 12.85
CA ASN A 117 -7.94 0.74 13.18
C ASN A 117 -6.48 0.31 12.89
N PHE A 118 -5.86 0.86 11.84
CA PHE A 118 -4.47 0.62 11.43
C PHE A 118 -3.97 1.80 10.59
N GLU A 119 -2.65 1.91 10.42
CA GLU A 119 -1.99 2.87 9.53
C GLU A 119 -1.27 2.10 8.40
N LEU A 120 -1.43 2.57 7.17
CA LEU A 120 -0.66 2.10 6.01
C LEU A 120 0.31 3.20 5.60
N MET A 121 1.60 2.88 5.66
CA MET A 121 2.64 3.77 5.14
C MET A 121 2.66 3.64 3.62
N HIS A 122 2.13 4.66 2.94
CA HIS A 122 2.18 4.81 1.50
C HIS A 122 3.05 6.01 1.13
N TYR A 123 3.65 5.96 -0.07
CA TYR A 123 4.48 7.03 -0.59
C TYR A 123 3.65 8.32 -0.78
N SER A 124 4.04 9.39 -0.09
CA SER A 124 3.48 10.74 -0.23
C SER A 124 4.58 11.77 -0.10
#